data_AF-A0A518B4W1-F1
#
_entry.id   AF-A0A518B4W1-F1
#
_cell.length_a   1.000
_cell.length_b   1.000
_cell.length_c   1.000
_cell.angle_alpha   90.00
_cell.angle_beta   90.00
_cell.angle_gamma   90.00
#
_symmetry.space_group_name_H-M   'P 1'
#
loop_
_entity.id
_entity.type
_entity.pdbx_description
1 polymer ?
#
loop_
_entity_poly.entity_id
_entity_poly.type
_entity_poly.pdbx_seq_one_letter_code
_entity_poly.pdbx_strand_id
1 'polypeptide(L)'
;MSTVQINDRFQLHSLEQEDVFSVLVRDVRHGLSNDPKSISCVHLYDEIGSEIFEEISAMPEYYLPEAECEIFRERGRELASLFDHPVSMVDLGSGSSTKTRILIEAFQDVHGSVRYFPVDVSETMLTESSHDLLSDYDDLEVIGVAGDYDDGLRIAGEHDDRPRLVAFVGSTIGNFYPNDAISLMRRVRRLLGPKDLFLLTTDLRKERSTLEQAYDDPHGITARFNFNMVDRLNRELDANFDLDALEFRAAFDEEAGWIDMGLVSTRNQKVRLDVLDMEVELSEGEFIRTEISRKFTLPEIDQLARESGMKVVNQWFDSKNRLGVNILAPTN
;
A
#
# COMPACT_ATOMS: atom_id res chain seq x y z
N MET A 1 -22.75 -1.42 -7.43
CA MET A 1 -21.86 -0.85 -8.46
C MET A 1 -22.63 0.20 -9.25
N SER A 2 -22.21 1.46 -9.16
CA SER A 2 -22.61 2.54 -10.06
C SER A 2 -21.47 2.87 -11.00
N THR A 3 -21.79 3.26 -12.23
CA THR A 3 -20.81 3.72 -13.20
C THR A 3 -21.26 5.08 -13.72
N VAL A 4 -20.38 6.06 -13.64
CA VAL A 4 -20.63 7.43 -14.06
C VAL A 4 -19.61 7.82 -15.10
N GLN A 5 -20.07 8.23 -16.28
CA GLN A 5 -19.21 8.90 -17.25
C GLN A 5 -19.12 10.37 -16.82
N ILE A 6 -17.95 10.80 -16.37
CA ILE A 6 -17.73 12.19 -15.91
C ILE A 6 -17.46 13.09 -17.13
N ASN A 7 -16.65 12.62 -18.08
CA ASN A 7 -16.44 13.24 -19.38
C ASN A 7 -15.90 12.21 -20.39
N ASP A 8 -15.59 12.59 -21.63
CA ASP A 8 -15.16 11.66 -22.69
C ASP A 8 -13.86 10.87 -22.37
N ARG A 9 -13.05 11.35 -21.41
CA ARG A 9 -11.77 10.74 -21.00
C ARG A 9 -11.77 10.25 -19.54
N PHE A 10 -12.89 10.42 -18.82
CA PHE A 10 -13.01 10.00 -17.42
C PHE A 10 -14.31 9.22 -17.16
N GLN A 11 -14.13 7.96 -16.76
CA GLN A 11 -15.18 7.10 -16.24
C GLN A 11 -14.88 6.74 -14.79
N LEU A 12 -15.90 6.72 -13.92
CA LEU A 12 -15.77 6.31 -12.52
C LEU A 12 -16.71 5.13 -12.23
N HIS A 13 -16.15 4.08 -11.61
CA HIS A 13 -16.88 2.94 -11.08
C HIS A 13 -16.85 2.99 -9.56
N SER A 14 -18.01 3.12 -8.92
CA SER A 14 -18.13 3.05 -7.46
C SER A 14 -18.79 1.75 -7.07
N LEU A 15 -18.09 0.94 -6.29
CA LEU A 15 -18.58 -0.34 -5.79
C LEU A 15 -19.09 -0.21 -4.35
N GLU A 16 -20.04 -1.06 -3.99
CA GLU A 16 -20.49 -1.12 -2.60
C GLU A 16 -19.36 -1.73 -1.78
N GLN A 17 -18.79 -0.93 -0.89
CA GLN A 17 -17.77 -1.38 0.04
C GLN A 17 -18.41 -1.67 1.40
N GLU A 18 -17.77 -2.54 2.17
CA GLU A 18 -18.12 -2.69 3.58
C GLU A 18 -17.95 -1.33 4.28
N ASP A 19 -18.90 -0.98 5.13
CA ASP A 19 -18.85 0.27 5.89
C ASP A 19 -17.55 0.35 6.72
N VAL A 20 -16.79 1.44 6.54
CA VAL A 20 -15.46 1.64 7.15
C VAL A 20 -15.51 1.47 8.67
N PHE A 21 -16.59 1.95 9.30
CA PHE A 21 -16.78 1.82 10.73
C PHE A 21 -17.01 0.36 11.16
N SER A 22 -17.80 -0.39 10.39
CA SER A 22 -18.02 -1.82 10.60
C SER A 22 -16.71 -2.62 10.48
N VAL A 23 -15.85 -2.27 9.52
CA VAL A 23 -14.51 -2.86 9.37
C VAL A 23 -13.63 -2.53 10.59
N LEU A 24 -13.61 -1.28 11.04
CA LEU A 24 -12.88 -0.85 12.23
C LEU A 24 -13.31 -1.66 13.47
N VAL A 25 -14.62 -1.74 13.75
CA VAL A 25 -15.17 -2.47 14.89
C VAL A 25 -14.75 -3.94 14.86
N ARG A 26 -14.85 -4.59 13.69
CA ARG A 26 -14.47 -6.00 13.52
C ARG A 26 -12.99 -6.21 13.80
N ASP A 27 -12.14 -5.40 13.17
CA ASP A 27 -10.70 -5.59 13.20
C ASP A 27 -10.13 -5.26 14.59
N VAL A 28 -10.63 -4.21 15.25
CA VAL A 28 -10.24 -3.84 16.63
C VAL A 28 -10.68 -4.91 17.62
N ARG A 29 -11.93 -5.42 17.51
CA ARG A 29 -12.40 -6.51 18.37
C ARG A 29 -11.51 -7.73 18.23
N HIS A 30 -11.19 -8.12 17.01
CA HIS A 30 -10.35 -9.29 16.73
C HIS A 30 -8.93 -9.08 17.25
N GLY A 31 -8.30 -7.97 16.87
CA GLY A 31 -6.90 -7.70 17.16
C GLY A 31 -6.60 -7.48 18.64
N LEU A 32 -7.46 -6.77 19.37
CA LEU A 32 -7.28 -6.55 20.82
C LEU A 32 -7.64 -7.78 21.67
N SER A 33 -8.27 -8.80 21.08
CA SER A 33 -8.54 -10.09 21.74
C SER A 33 -7.41 -11.11 21.56
N ASN A 34 -6.42 -10.83 20.69
CA ASN A 34 -5.32 -11.74 20.39
C ASN A 34 -4.15 -11.59 21.39
N ASP A 35 -3.28 -12.59 21.42
CA ASP A 35 -1.97 -12.55 22.08
C ASP A 35 -0.88 -12.96 21.07
N PRO A 36 -0.02 -12.03 20.63
CA PRO A 36 0.03 -10.62 21.01
C PRO A 36 -1.15 -9.80 20.47
N LYS A 37 -1.46 -8.69 21.14
CA LYS A 37 -2.48 -7.73 20.69
C LYS A 37 -2.02 -6.98 19.44
N SER A 38 -2.96 -6.69 18.55
CA SER A 38 -2.68 -5.89 17.35
C SER A 38 -3.87 -5.05 16.92
N ILE A 39 -3.59 -4.03 16.10
CA ILE A 39 -4.58 -3.25 15.36
C ILE A 39 -4.11 -3.23 13.90
N SER A 40 -5.02 -3.46 12.95
CA SER A 40 -4.68 -3.49 11.53
C SER A 40 -4.16 -2.12 11.06
N CYS A 41 -3.03 -2.11 10.34
CA CYS A 41 -2.41 -0.89 9.80
C CYS A 41 -3.31 -0.10 8.86
N VAL A 42 -4.33 -0.72 8.26
CA VAL A 42 -5.30 -0.02 7.40
C VAL A 42 -6.03 1.10 8.14
N HIS A 43 -6.16 0.98 9.47
CA HIS A 43 -6.83 2.00 10.29
C HIS A 43 -5.95 3.20 10.62
N LEU A 44 -4.65 3.16 10.25
CA LEU A 44 -3.73 4.30 10.36
C LEU A 44 -4.09 5.41 9.37
N TYR A 45 -4.85 5.09 8.32
CA TYR A 45 -5.12 5.96 7.17
C TYR A 45 -6.55 6.53 7.20
N ASP A 46 -6.96 7.12 8.35
CA ASP A 46 -8.06 8.09 8.32
C ASP A 46 -7.59 9.41 7.69
N GLU A 47 -8.47 10.40 7.54
CA GLU A 47 -8.12 11.69 6.90
C GLU A 47 -6.85 12.32 7.50
N ILE A 48 -6.77 12.37 8.83
CA ILE A 48 -5.61 12.90 9.58
C ILE A 48 -4.38 12.01 9.39
N GLY A 49 -4.56 10.70 9.49
CA GLY A 49 -3.48 9.75 9.31
C GLY A 49 -2.84 9.81 7.92
N SER A 50 -3.65 9.93 6.88
CA SER A 50 -3.18 10.13 5.51
C SER A 50 -2.35 11.41 5.35
N GLU A 51 -2.77 12.53 5.96
CA GLU A 51 -1.97 13.77 5.97
C GLU A 51 -0.61 13.58 6.66
N ILE A 52 -0.59 12.89 7.82
CA ILE A 52 0.66 12.58 8.52
C ILE A 52 1.56 11.67 7.67
N PHE A 53 1.00 10.71 6.94
CA PHE A 53 1.77 9.83 6.08
C PHE A 53 2.42 10.56 4.89
N GLU A 54 1.77 11.61 4.37
CA GLU A 54 2.40 12.49 3.36
C GLU A 54 3.60 13.24 3.95
N GLU A 55 3.54 13.67 5.22
CA GLU A 55 4.71 14.21 5.92
C GLU A 55 5.82 13.16 6.06
N ILE A 56 5.49 11.92 6.45
CA ILE A 56 6.45 10.81 6.52
C ILE A 56 7.12 10.60 5.17
N SER A 57 6.33 10.55 4.10
CA SER A 57 6.80 10.32 2.73
C SER A 57 7.74 11.41 2.20
N ALA A 58 7.70 12.60 2.81
CA ALA A 58 8.59 13.71 2.47
C ALA A 58 9.89 13.74 3.31
N MET A 59 10.01 12.91 4.35
CA MET A 59 11.20 12.88 5.21
C MET A 59 12.40 12.28 4.47
N PRO A 60 13.62 12.84 4.64
CA PRO A 60 14.83 12.25 4.05
C PRO A 60 15.17 10.87 4.60
N GLU A 61 14.78 10.57 5.84
CA GLU A 61 14.94 9.26 6.48
C GLU A 61 14.05 8.18 5.82
N TYR A 62 12.84 8.55 5.38
CA TYR A 62 11.91 7.64 4.73
C TYR A 62 12.16 7.56 3.20
N TYR A 63 13.22 6.85 2.84
CA TYR A 63 13.76 6.85 1.48
C TYR A 63 12.92 6.18 0.39
N LEU A 64 11.84 5.46 0.73
CA LEU A 64 11.13 4.58 -0.21
C LEU A 64 10.58 5.34 -1.44
N PRO A 65 9.87 6.48 -1.29
CA PRO A 65 9.33 7.21 -2.44
C PRO A 65 10.42 7.72 -3.38
N GLU A 66 11.53 8.23 -2.84
CA GLU A 66 12.67 8.70 -3.63
C GLU A 66 13.30 7.56 -4.44
N ALA A 67 13.59 6.42 -3.78
CA ALA A 67 14.20 5.26 -4.42
C ALA A 67 13.30 4.66 -5.52
N GLU A 68 11.99 4.62 -5.30
CA GLU A 68 11.02 4.16 -6.29
C GLU A 68 10.96 5.11 -7.50
N CYS A 69 10.89 6.43 -7.26
CA CYS A 69 10.89 7.43 -8.33
C CYS A 69 12.19 7.42 -9.14
N GLU A 70 13.34 7.21 -8.49
CA GLU A 70 14.63 7.06 -9.17
C GLU A 70 14.57 5.92 -10.20
N ILE A 71 14.12 4.74 -9.78
CA ILE A 71 14.02 3.57 -10.67
C ILE A 71 13.02 3.84 -11.81
N PHE A 72 11.86 4.43 -11.52
CA PHE A 72 10.86 4.72 -12.57
C PHE A 72 11.38 5.73 -13.60
N ARG A 73 12.13 6.76 -13.19
CA ARG A 73 12.72 7.73 -14.12
C ARG A 73 13.78 7.09 -15.00
N GLU A 74 14.64 6.26 -14.42
CA GLU A 74 15.75 5.64 -15.16
C GLU A 74 15.30 4.46 -16.05
N ARG A 75 14.26 3.73 -15.62
CA ARG A 75 13.87 2.43 -16.21
C ARG A 75 12.49 2.42 -16.82
N GLY A 76 11.70 3.49 -16.68
CA GLY A 76 10.33 3.57 -17.18
C GLY A 76 10.22 3.26 -18.67
N ARG A 77 11.13 3.79 -19.50
CA ARG A 77 11.16 3.50 -20.95
C ARG A 77 11.54 2.06 -21.26
N GLU A 78 12.46 1.48 -20.49
CA GLU A 78 12.86 0.06 -20.60
C GLU A 78 11.70 -0.86 -20.24
N LEU A 79 10.99 -0.54 -19.14
CA LEU A 79 9.75 -1.20 -18.72
C LEU A 79 8.66 -1.08 -19.79
N ALA A 80 8.41 0.11 -20.34
CA ALA A 80 7.45 0.30 -21.41
C ALA A 80 7.79 -0.51 -22.66
N SER A 81 9.08 -0.70 -22.94
CA SER A 81 9.58 -1.49 -24.07
C SER A 81 9.45 -3.01 -23.87
N LEU A 82 9.00 -3.48 -22.69
CA LEU A 82 8.62 -4.88 -22.49
C LEU A 82 7.29 -5.25 -23.20
N PHE A 83 6.54 -4.24 -23.65
CA PHE A 83 5.28 -4.41 -24.36
C PHE A 83 5.44 -3.96 -25.82
N ASP A 84 4.82 -4.69 -26.74
CA ASP A 84 4.80 -4.36 -28.18
C ASP A 84 3.66 -3.39 -28.56
N HIS A 85 2.77 -3.07 -27.61
CA HIS A 85 1.53 -2.33 -27.82
C HIS A 85 1.22 -1.41 -26.63
N PRO A 86 0.38 -0.37 -26.81
CA PRO A 86 -0.16 0.40 -25.70
C PRO A 86 -0.81 -0.48 -24.64
N VAL A 87 -0.59 -0.13 -23.37
CA VAL A 87 -1.07 -0.91 -22.22
C VAL A 87 -2.26 -0.27 -21.53
N SER A 88 -2.97 -1.09 -20.76
CA SER A 88 -3.84 -0.63 -19.67
C SER A 88 -3.04 -0.74 -18.36
N MET A 89 -2.71 0.39 -17.75
CA MET A 89 -1.97 0.46 -16.48
C MET A 89 -2.97 0.46 -15.33
N VAL A 90 -2.93 -0.56 -14.47
CA VAL A 90 -3.81 -0.71 -13.31
C VAL A 90 -2.99 -0.46 -12.06
N ASP A 91 -3.30 0.59 -11.31
CA ASP A 91 -2.54 0.99 -10.11
C ASP A 91 -3.34 0.66 -8.85
N LEU A 92 -2.89 -0.37 -8.13
CA LEU A 92 -3.57 -0.92 -6.96
C LEU A 92 -3.18 -0.14 -5.71
N GLY A 93 -4.13 0.60 -5.13
CA GLY A 93 -3.86 1.52 -4.02
C GLY A 93 -3.18 2.78 -4.53
N SER A 94 -3.78 3.43 -5.54
CA SER A 94 -3.15 4.50 -6.30
C SER A 94 -2.82 5.76 -5.48
N GLY A 95 -3.52 6.00 -4.35
CA GLY A 95 -3.31 7.19 -3.53
C GLY A 95 -3.33 8.48 -4.36
N SER A 96 -2.35 9.37 -4.15
CA SER A 96 -2.19 10.61 -4.92
C SER A 96 -1.70 10.41 -6.37
N SER A 97 -1.37 9.17 -6.79
CA SER A 97 -0.82 8.83 -8.12
C SER A 97 0.46 9.58 -8.52
N THR A 98 1.12 10.29 -7.58
CA THR A 98 2.29 11.15 -7.85
C THR A 98 3.43 10.38 -8.50
N LYS A 99 3.70 9.17 -8.03
CA LYS A 99 4.81 8.31 -8.53
C LYS A 99 4.46 7.69 -9.88
N THR A 100 3.18 7.37 -10.07
CA THR A 100 2.64 6.72 -11.27
C THR A 100 2.67 7.64 -12.48
N ARG A 101 2.65 8.97 -12.29
CA ARG A 101 2.92 9.97 -13.35
C ARG A 101 4.19 9.69 -14.14
N ILE A 102 5.27 9.28 -13.46
CA ILE A 102 6.55 8.96 -14.10
C ILE A 102 6.40 7.76 -15.06
N LEU A 103 5.60 6.77 -14.68
CA LEU A 103 5.31 5.61 -15.53
C LEU A 103 4.36 5.99 -16.67
N ILE A 104 3.31 6.77 -16.42
CA ILE A 104 2.39 7.28 -17.43
C ILE A 104 3.18 7.99 -18.55
N GLU A 105 4.05 8.93 -18.17
CA GLU A 105 4.92 9.65 -19.11
C GLU A 105 5.80 8.70 -19.91
N ALA A 106 6.49 7.76 -19.24
CA ALA A 106 7.37 6.82 -19.91
C ALA A 106 6.63 5.90 -20.92
N PHE A 107 5.39 5.52 -20.62
CA PHE A 107 4.57 4.71 -21.52
C PHE A 107 3.99 5.52 -22.67
N GLN A 108 3.54 6.76 -22.44
CA GLN A 108 3.13 7.67 -23.51
C GLN A 108 4.30 7.97 -24.46
N ASP A 109 5.50 8.17 -23.94
CA ASP A 109 6.73 8.40 -24.70
C ASP A 109 7.08 7.25 -25.68
N VAL A 110 6.74 6.01 -25.33
CA VAL A 110 7.06 4.81 -26.12
C VAL A 110 5.91 4.41 -27.02
N HIS A 111 4.67 4.48 -26.53
CA HIS A 111 3.48 3.92 -27.19
C HIS A 111 2.50 4.97 -27.71
N GLY A 112 2.71 6.25 -27.40
CA GLY A 112 1.85 7.37 -27.80
C GLY A 112 0.54 7.49 -27.02
N SER A 113 0.14 6.46 -26.27
CA SER A 113 -1.05 6.49 -25.41
C SER A 113 -0.93 5.48 -24.28
N VAL A 114 -1.61 5.76 -23.17
CA VAL A 114 -1.78 4.85 -22.04
C VAL A 114 -3.19 5.02 -21.49
N ARG A 115 -3.79 3.91 -21.09
CA ARG A 115 -5.05 3.94 -20.32
C ARG A 115 -4.74 3.65 -18.87
N TYR A 116 -5.27 4.47 -17.98
CA TYR A 116 -4.97 4.40 -16.56
C TYR A 116 -6.20 3.99 -15.76
N PHE A 117 -6.03 2.97 -14.92
CA PHE A 117 -7.03 2.48 -13.98
C PHE A 117 -6.50 2.68 -12.56
N PRO A 118 -6.68 3.86 -11.96
CA PRO A 118 -6.43 4.03 -10.52
C PRO A 118 -7.49 3.24 -9.75
N VAL A 119 -7.04 2.47 -8.75
CA VAL A 119 -7.89 1.67 -7.88
C VAL A 119 -7.63 2.08 -6.45
N ASP A 120 -8.65 2.56 -5.76
CA ASP A 120 -8.56 2.98 -4.37
C ASP A 120 -9.89 2.79 -3.65
N VAL A 121 -9.87 2.66 -2.33
CA VAL A 121 -11.09 2.62 -1.53
C VAL A 121 -11.70 4.01 -1.38
N SER A 122 -10.87 5.07 -1.44
CA SER A 122 -11.30 6.47 -1.33
C SER A 122 -11.75 7.03 -2.68
N GLU A 123 -13.08 7.08 -2.89
CA GLU A 123 -13.67 7.70 -4.10
C GLU A 123 -13.26 9.17 -4.27
N THR A 124 -13.18 9.93 -3.17
CA THR A 124 -12.82 11.35 -3.19
C THR A 124 -11.41 11.55 -3.73
N MET A 125 -10.42 10.88 -3.12
CA MET A 125 -9.01 10.98 -3.52
C MET A 125 -8.79 10.48 -4.95
N LEU A 126 -9.50 9.42 -5.33
CA LEU A 126 -9.44 8.89 -6.69
C LEU A 126 -10.01 9.89 -7.71
N THR A 127 -11.11 10.57 -7.37
CA THR A 127 -11.75 11.55 -8.26
C THR A 127 -10.86 12.79 -8.43
N GLU A 128 -10.31 13.32 -7.33
CA GLU A 128 -9.42 14.49 -7.35
C GLU A 128 -8.14 14.20 -8.12
N SER A 129 -7.43 13.12 -7.80
CA SER A 129 -6.19 12.76 -8.51
C SER A 129 -6.42 12.46 -9.99
N SER A 130 -7.56 11.88 -10.36
CA SER A 130 -7.94 11.64 -11.76
C SER A 130 -8.17 12.94 -12.53
N HIS A 131 -8.79 13.94 -11.90
CA HIS A 131 -8.97 15.26 -12.52
C HIS A 131 -7.63 15.96 -12.76
N ASP A 132 -6.73 15.95 -11.77
CA ASP A 132 -5.40 16.54 -11.89
C ASP A 132 -4.58 15.87 -13.01
N LEU A 133 -4.61 14.53 -13.08
CA LEU A 133 -3.96 13.79 -14.16
C LEU A 133 -4.51 14.18 -15.55
N LEU A 134 -5.83 14.27 -15.69
CA LEU A 134 -6.45 14.61 -16.98
C LEU A 134 -6.23 16.06 -17.41
N SER A 135 -5.95 16.98 -16.48
CA SER A 135 -5.51 18.33 -16.81
C SER A 135 -4.05 18.41 -17.25
N ASP A 136 -3.21 17.49 -16.77
CA ASP A 136 -1.78 17.48 -17.08
C ASP A 136 -1.46 16.68 -18.36
N TYR A 137 -2.31 15.72 -18.72
CA TYR A 137 -2.09 14.83 -19.87
C TYR A 137 -3.31 14.79 -20.81
N ASP A 138 -3.20 15.42 -21.98
CA ASP A 138 -4.28 15.48 -22.98
C ASP A 138 -4.63 14.11 -23.60
N ASP A 139 -3.63 13.24 -23.80
CA ASP A 139 -3.78 11.92 -24.42
C ASP A 139 -3.94 10.77 -23.38
N LEU A 140 -4.34 11.11 -22.15
CA LEU A 140 -4.64 10.16 -21.09
C LEU A 140 -6.15 9.85 -21.03
N GLU A 141 -6.48 8.56 -20.89
CA GLU A 141 -7.81 8.08 -20.54
C GLU A 141 -7.76 7.49 -19.13
N VAL A 142 -8.66 7.91 -18.25
CA VAL A 142 -8.74 7.45 -16.86
C VAL A 142 -10.06 6.72 -16.62
N ILE A 143 -9.97 5.51 -16.07
CA ILE A 143 -11.13 4.73 -15.60
C ILE A 143 -10.91 4.43 -14.13
N GLY A 144 -11.44 5.31 -13.29
CA GLY A 144 -11.35 5.21 -11.85
C GLY A 144 -12.20 4.08 -11.29
N VAL A 145 -11.64 3.31 -10.36
CA VAL A 145 -12.34 2.26 -9.64
C VAL A 145 -12.27 2.51 -8.14
N ALA A 146 -13.36 3.04 -7.58
CA ALA A 146 -13.56 3.14 -6.14
C ALA A 146 -14.04 1.79 -5.59
N GLY A 147 -13.10 0.94 -5.21
CA GLY A 147 -13.34 -0.46 -4.84
C GLY A 147 -12.07 -1.17 -4.36
N ASP A 148 -12.16 -2.48 -4.17
CA ASP A 148 -10.99 -3.26 -3.79
C ASP A 148 -10.09 -3.62 -5.00
N TYR A 149 -8.95 -4.25 -4.73
CA TYR A 149 -8.00 -4.64 -5.77
C TYR A 149 -8.57 -5.65 -6.78
N ASP A 150 -9.44 -6.56 -6.35
CA ASP A 150 -10.03 -7.58 -7.22
C ASP A 150 -11.04 -6.92 -8.18
N ASP A 151 -11.80 -5.93 -7.71
CA ASP A 151 -12.71 -5.13 -8.53
C ASP A 151 -11.98 -4.35 -9.61
N GLY A 152 -10.91 -3.65 -9.25
CA GLY A 152 -10.08 -2.90 -10.20
C GLY A 152 -9.53 -3.79 -11.32
N LEU A 153 -9.00 -4.95 -10.95
CA LEU A 153 -8.46 -5.92 -11.90
C LEU A 153 -9.54 -6.52 -12.82
N ARG A 154 -10.73 -6.80 -12.27
CA ARG A 154 -11.86 -7.32 -13.06
C ARG A 154 -12.36 -6.27 -14.05
N ILE A 155 -12.60 -5.04 -13.60
CA ILE A 155 -13.06 -3.94 -14.46
C ILE A 155 -12.04 -3.67 -15.57
N ALA A 156 -10.75 -3.62 -15.24
CA ALA A 156 -9.71 -3.44 -16.25
C ALA A 156 -9.66 -4.59 -17.26
N GLY A 157 -9.86 -5.84 -16.82
CA GLY A 157 -9.87 -7.01 -17.69
C GLY A 157 -11.12 -7.17 -18.56
N GLU A 158 -12.25 -6.59 -18.14
CA GLU A 158 -13.50 -6.57 -18.90
C GLU A 158 -13.56 -5.39 -19.89
N HIS A 159 -12.71 -4.38 -19.71
CA HIS A 159 -12.75 -3.15 -20.50
C HIS A 159 -12.21 -3.33 -21.92
N ASP A 160 -11.02 -3.91 -22.10
CA ASP A 160 -10.48 -4.27 -23.41
C ASP A 160 -9.41 -5.37 -23.41
N ASP A 161 -8.92 -5.73 -24.59
CA ASP A 161 -7.94 -6.80 -24.82
C ASP A 161 -6.47 -6.31 -24.76
N ARG A 162 -6.21 -5.07 -24.27
CA ARG A 162 -4.82 -4.57 -24.16
C ARG A 162 -4.04 -5.39 -23.13
N PRO A 163 -2.73 -5.59 -23.34
CA PRO A 163 -1.89 -6.09 -22.26
C PRO A 163 -1.95 -5.12 -21.06
N ARG A 164 -1.99 -5.66 -19.85
CA ARG A 164 -2.05 -4.89 -18.62
C ARG A 164 -0.70 -4.85 -17.91
N LEU A 165 -0.31 -3.66 -17.46
CA LEU A 165 0.70 -3.51 -16.42
C LEU A 165 -0.04 -3.25 -15.11
N VAL A 166 -0.09 -4.25 -14.23
CA VAL A 166 -0.67 -4.10 -12.89
C VAL A 166 0.43 -3.67 -11.93
N ALA A 167 0.31 -2.49 -11.35
CA ALA A 167 1.28 -1.91 -10.43
C ALA A 167 0.80 -2.06 -8.97
N PHE A 168 1.70 -2.53 -8.11
CA PHE A 168 1.54 -2.52 -6.66
C PHE A 168 2.82 -1.96 -6.04
N VAL A 169 2.78 -0.66 -5.77
CA VAL A 169 3.96 0.19 -5.51
C VAL A 169 4.08 0.58 -4.03
N GLY A 170 5.16 1.26 -3.65
CA GLY A 170 5.41 1.73 -2.28
C GLY A 170 5.87 0.65 -1.29
N SER A 171 6.20 -0.56 -1.76
CA SER A 171 6.47 -1.71 -0.90
C SER A 171 5.34 -2.07 0.07
N THR A 172 4.09 -1.73 -0.27
CA THR A 172 2.88 -2.04 0.53
C THR A 172 2.69 -3.54 0.75
N ILE A 173 3.20 -4.39 -0.15
CA ILE A 173 3.27 -5.85 0.05
C ILE A 173 4.01 -6.24 1.35
N GLY A 174 4.90 -5.38 1.83
CA GLY A 174 5.64 -5.55 3.06
C GLY A 174 4.77 -5.51 4.32
N ASN A 175 3.57 -4.94 4.23
CA ASN A 175 2.64 -4.85 5.35
C ASN A 175 1.85 -6.14 5.60
N PHE A 176 2.04 -7.14 4.74
CA PHE A 176 1.38 -8.44 4.83
C PHE A 176 2.35 -9.50 5.36
N TYR A 177 1.87 -10.30 6.32
CA TYR A 177 2.59 -11.51 6.73
C TYR A 177 2.82 -12.42 5.51
N PRO A 178 3.84 -13.30 5.53
CA PRO A 178 4.24 -14.10 4.37
C PRO A 178 3.09 -14.82 3.64
N ASN A 179 2.22 -15.51 4.39
CA ASN A 179 1.08 -16.24 3.82
C ASN A 179 -0.01 -15.32 3.24
N ASP A 180 -0.19 -14.14 3.83
CA ASP A 180 -1.18 -13.16 3.38
C ASP A 180 -0.69 -12.47 2.09
N ALA A 181 0.60 -12.16 2.01
CA ALA A 181 1.25 -11.65 0.80
C ALA A 181 1.11 -12.63 -0.38
N ILE A 182 1.39 -13.92 -0.14
CA ILE A 182 1.19 -14.98 -1.14
C ILE A 182 -0.29 -15.07 -1.53
N SER A 183 -1.20 -15.01 -0.56
CA SER A 183 -2.63 -15.10 -0.82
C SER A 183 -3.12 -13.92 -1.67
N LEU A 184 -2.69 -12.70 -1.38
CA LEU A 184 -2.95 -11.50 -2.18
C LEU A 184 -2.42 -11.69 -3.61
N MET A 185 -1.15 -12.05 -3.76
CA MET A 185 -0.53 -12.23 -5.07
C MET A 185 -1.16 -13.37 -5.89
N ARG A 186 -1.65 -14.42 -5.24
CA ARG A 186 -2.47 -15.45 -5.90
C ARG A 186 -3.80 -14.91 -6.41
N ARG A 187 -4.46 -14.02 -5.65
CA ARG A 187 -5.70 -13.36 -6.12
C ARG A 187 -5.42 -12.54 -7.37
N VAL A 188 -4.40 -11.69 -7.33
CA VAL A 188 -3.92 -10.91 -8.48
C VAL A 188 -3.63 -11.84 -9.66
N ARG A 189 -2.80 -12.87 -9.48
CA ARG A 189 -2.44 -13.84 -10.53
C ARG A 189 -3.65 -14.48 -11.21
N ARG A 190 -4.74 -14.77 -10.50
CA ARG A 190 -5.96 -15.37 -11.09
C ARG A 190 -6.65 -14.43 -12.08
N LEU A 191 -6.45 -13.12 -11.92
CA LEU A 191 -7.06 -12.09 -12.75
C LEU A 191 -6.11 -11.60 -13.86
N LEU A 192 -4.85 -12.06 -13.89
CA LEU A 192 -3.90 -11.76 -14.96
C LEU A 192 -4.07 -12.73 -16.14
N GLY A 193 -4.03 -12.17 -17.36
CA GLY A 193 -3.90 -12.90 -18.61
C GLY A 193 -2.43 -13.16 -18.96
N PRO A 194 -2.16 -14.00 -19.98
CA PRO A 194 -0.80 -14.42 -20.33
C PRO A 194 0.10 -13.32 -20.89
N LYS A 195 -0.47 -12.16 -21.27
CA LYS A 195 0.26 -10.99 -21.78
C LYS A 195 0.47 -9.91 -20.71
N ASP A 196 -0.11 -10.10 -19.53
CA ASP A 196 -0.07 -9.10 -18.47
C ASP A 196 1.18 -9.26 -17.63
N LEU A 197 1.67 -8.15 -17.09
CA LEU A 197 2.78 -8.12 -16.16
C LEU A 197 2.34 -7.47 -14.85
N PHE A 198 2.94 -7.94 -13.76
CA PHE A 198 2.74 -7.39 -12.43
C PHE A 198 4.03 -6.69 -11.97
N LEU A 199 3.97 -5.38 -11.79
CA LEU A 199 5.03 -4.56 -11.21
C LEU A 199 4.84 -4.54 -9.70
N LEU A 200 5.78 -5.16 -9.00
CA LEU A 200 5.82 -5.21 -7.55
C LEU A 200 7.06 -4.47 -7.04
N THR A 201 6.87 -3.47 -6.20
CA THR A 201 8.00 -2.87 -5.50
C THR A 201 8.20 -3.51 -4.13
N THR A 202 9.46 -3.69 -3.75
CA THR A 202 9.85 -4.32 -2.50
C THR A 202 11.03 -3.58 -1.89
N ASP A 203 10.87 -3.13 -0.66
CA ASP A 203 11.95 -2.59 0.14
C ASP A 203 12.93 -3.70 0.52
N LEU A 204 14.22 -3.52 0.22
CA LEU A 204 15.21 -4.59 0.36
C LEU A 204 15.78 -4.68 1.78
N ARG A 205 16.23 -5.86 2.19
CA ARG A 205 17.03 -5.97 3.43
C ARG A 205 18.32 -5.15 3.29
N LYS A 206 18.62 -4.35 4.30
CA LYS A 206 19.78 -3.45 4.35
C LYS A 206 20.21 -3.22 5.81
N GLU A 207 21.14 -2.31 6.01
CA GLU A 207 21.67 -1.98 7.33
C GLU A 207 20.55 -1.53 8.30
N ARG A 208 20.60 -2.07 9.53
CA ARG A 208 19.55 -1.90 10.55
C ARG A 208 19.27 -0.43 10.85
N SER A 209 20.29 0.39 11.06
CA SER A 209 20.09 1.79 11.43
C SER A 209 19.38 2.58 10.33
N THR A 210 19.62 2.27 9.05
CA THR A 210 18.89 2.86 7.93
C THR A 210 17.42 2.46 7.95
N LEU A 211 17.12 1.20 8.29
CA LEU A 211 15.74 0.72 8.40
C LEU A 211 15.05 1.37 9.60
N GLU A 212 15.67 1.35 10.78
CA GLU A 212 15.06 1.89 11.99
C GLU A 212 14.84 3.41 11.89
N GLN A 213 15.80 4.18 11.36
CA GLN A 213 15.62 5.64 11.17
C GLN A 213 14.45 5.99 10.25
N ALA A 214 14.13 5.14 9.27
CA ALA A 214 13.00 5.38 8.38
C ALA A 214 11.64 5.25 9.10
N TYR A 215 11.57 4.52 10.23
CA TYR A 215 10.32 4.25 10.95
C TYR A 215 10.33 4.73 12.41
N ASP A 216 11.48 5.20 12.90
CA ASP A 216 11.67 5.87 14.19
C ASP A 216 12.41 7.19 13.91
N ASP A 217 11.75 8.06 13.15
CA ASP A 217 12.33 9.33 12.74
C ASP A 217 12.57 10.25 13.95
N PRO A 218 13.66 11.04 13.95
CA PRO A 218 14.01 11.90 15.07
C PRO A 218 13.03 13.08 15.28
N HIS A 219 12.10 13.27 14.36
CA HIS A 219 11.10 14.34 14.40
C HIS A 219 9.80 13.90 15.10
N GLY A 220 9.64 12.60 15.36
CA GLY A 220 8.47 12.01 16.01
C GLY A 220 7.23 11.97 15.12
N ILE A 221 7.38 12.08 13.80
CA ILE A 221 6.25 12.10 12.85
C ILE A 221 5.63 10.71 12.72
N THR A 222 6.44 9.66 12.63
CA THR A 222 5.99 8.25 12.59
C THR A 222 5.37 7.82 13.91
N ALA A 223 5.90 8.33 15.03
CA ALA A 223 5.26 8.15 16.34
C ALA A 223 3.87 8.77 16.34
N ARG A 224 3.73 10.04 15.91
CA ARG A 224 2.45 10.74 15.81
C ARG A 224 1.44 10.00 14.92
N PHE A 225 1.89 9.41 13.82
CA PHE A 225 1.07 8.56 12.95
C PHE A 225 0.47 7.36 13.69
N ASN A 226 1.27 6.71 14.54
CA ASN A 226 0.81 5.58 15.36
C ASN A 226 -0.10 6.02 16.51
N PHE A 227 0.16 7.17 17.14
CA PHE A 227 -0.73 7.73 18.16
C PHE A 227 -2.09 8.15 17.59
N ASN A 228 -2.13 8.64 16.34
CA ASN A 228 -3.38 8.97 15.65
C ASN A 228 -4.36 7.79 15.62
N MET A 229 -3.87 6.55 15.46
CA MET A 229 -4.71 5.34 15.57
C MET A 229 -5.46 5.31 16.90
N VAL A 230 -4.76 5.55 18.01
CA VAL A 230 -5.34 5.48 19.35
C VAL A 230 -6.32 6.62 19.60
N ASP A 231 -5.98 7.83 19.15
CA ASP A 231 -6.91 8.97 19.17
C ASP A 231 -8.18 8.66 18.39
N ARG A 232 -8.04 8.01 17.23
CA ARG A 232 -9.18 7.52 16.44
C ARG A 232 -10.00 6.49 17.20
N LEU A 233 -9.37 5.50 17.84
CA LEU A 233 -10.10 4.51 18.65
C LEU A 233 -10.87 5.19 19.81
N ASN A 234 -10.24 6.13 20.51
CA ASN A 234 -10.88 6.89 21.58
C ASN A 234 -12.10 7.68 21.07
N ARG A 235 -11.97 8.32 19.91
CA ARG A 235 -13.04 9.11 19.27
C ARG A 235 -14.18 8.27 18.71
N GLU A 236 -13.86 7.25 17.92
CA GLU A 236 -14.86 6.50 17.13
C GLU A 236 -15.46 5.31 17.88
N LEU A 237 -14.69 4.67 18.77
CA LEU A 237 -15.16 3.49 19.52
C LEU A 237 -15.51 3.81 20.97
N ASP A 238 -15.55 5.09 21.34
CA ASP A 238 -15.72 5.59 22.71
C ASP A 238 -14.78 4.84 23.66
N ALA A 239 -13.50 4.78 23.24
CA ALA A 239 -12.45 4.15 24.01
C ALA A 239 -11.76 5.15 24.95
N ASN A 240 -11.10 4.64 25.98
CA ASN A 240 -10.40 5.46 26.97
C ASN A 240 -8.92 5.06 27.13
N PHE A 241 -8.23 4.77 26.02
CA PHE A 241 -6.78 4.61 26.04
C PHE A 241 -6.13 5.86 26.62
N ASP A 242 -5.19 5.66 27.54
CA ASP A 242 -4.41 6.75 28.12
C ASP A 242 -3.13 6.93 27.31
N LEU A 243 -3.12 7.96 26.45
CA LEU A 243 -1.99 8.23 25.56
C LEU A 243 -0.71 8.55 26.32
N ASP A 244 -0.79 9.17 27.51
CA ASP A 244 0.39 9.46 28.35
C ASP A 244 1.01 8.16 28.92
N ALA A 245 0.28 7.06 28.86
CA ALA A 245 0.72 5.74 29.29
C ALA A 245 1.16 4.83 28.13
N LEU A 246 1.35 5.39 26.93
CA LEU A 246 1.82 4.67 25.75
C LEU A 246 3.14 5.28 25.26
N GLU A 247 4.04 4.43 24.79
CA GLU A 247 5.28 4.81 24.12
C GLU A 247 5.33 4.18 22.73
N PHE A 248 5.72 4.95 21.72
CA PHE A 248 5.94 4.43 20.38
C PHE A 248 7.23 3.58 20.33
N ARG A 249 7.16 2.48 19.60
CA ARG A 249 8.32 1.63 19.32
C ARG A 249 8.28 1.16 17.88
N ALA A 250 9.40 1.35 17.18
CA ALA A 250 9.72 0.67 15.93
C ALA A 250 11.07 -0.04 16.09
N ALA A 251 11.17 -1.29 15.67
CA ALA A 251 12.44 -2.02 15.71
C ALA A 251 12.57 -2.99 14.54
N PHE A 252 13.78 -3.16 14.02
CA PHE A 252 14.03 -4.18 13.00
C PHE A 252 14.26 -5.55 13.63
N ASP A 253 13.31 -6.46 13.41
CA ASP A 253 13.45 -7.87 13.72
C ASP A 253 14.26 -8.54 12.59
N GLU A 254 15.52 -8.85 12.88
CA GLU A 254 16.43 -9.48 11.92
C GLU A 254 16.01 -10.91 11.53
N GLU A 255 15.42 -11.66 12.48
CA GLU A 255 14.98 -13.03 12.26
C GLU A 255 13.74 -13.06 11.38
N ALA A 256 12.74 -12.26 11.73
CA ALA A 256 11.51 -12.14 10.94
C ALA A 256 11.70 -11.38 9.62
N GLY A 257 12.68 -10.47 9.56
CA GLY A 257 12.98 -9.66 8.39
C GLY A 257 12.02 -8.50 8.17
N TRP A 258 11.50 -7.89 9.24
CA TRP A 258 10.60 -6.74 9.15
C TRP A 258 10.88 -5.70 10.22
N ILE A 259 10.49 -4.46 9.92
CA ILE A 259 10.25 -3.47 10.96
C ILE A 259 8.94 -3.84 11.66
N ASP A 260 8.97 -3.91 12.99
CA ASP A 260 7.80 -4.14 13.83
C ASP A 260 7.47 -2.84 14.57
N MET A 261 6.27 -2.30 14.33
CA MET A 261 5.81 -1.01 14.86
C MET A 261 4.58 -1.19 15.73
N GLY A 262 4.51 -0.35 16.77
CA GLY A 262 3.39 -0.35 17.67
C GLY A 262 3.57 0.55 18.86
N LEU A 263 2.72 0.32 19.85
CA LEU A 263 2.67 1.08 21.08
C LEU A 263 2.90 0.15 22.27
N VAL A 264 3.76 0.57 23.20
CA VAL A 264 4.07 -0.14 24.43
C VAL A 264 3.37 0.56 25.59
N SER A 265 2.63 -0.18 26.41
CA SER A 265 2.06 0.38 27.63
C SER A 265 3.13 0.60 28.69
N THR A 266 3.27 1.80 29.24
CA THR A 266 4.27 2.14 30.28
C THR A 266 3.80 1.82 31.70
N ARG A 267 2.52 1.43 31.85
CA ARG A 267 1.92 0.99 33.11
C ARG A 267 0.75 0.05 32.83
N ASN A 268 0.22 -0.59 33.87
CA ASN A 268 -1.02 -1.36 33.72
C ASN A 268 -2.19 -0.43 33.36
N GLN A 269 -2.94 -0.75 32.31
CA GLN A 269 -4.13 -0.02 31.87
C GLN A 269 -5.34 -0.97 31.78
N LYS A 270 -6.52 -0.43 32.08
CA LYS A 270 -7.82 -1.04 31.76
C LYS A 270 -8.53 -0.13 30.78
N VAL A 271 -8.58 -0.54 29.53
CA VAL A 271 -9.18 0.23 28.45
C VAL A 271 -10.55 -0.35 28.15
N ARG A 272 -11.58 0.48 28.26
CA ARG A 272 -12.95 0.16 27.84
C ARG A 272 -13.16 0.73 26.46
N LEU A 273 -13.83 -0.02 25.59
CA LEU A 273 -14.29 0.41 24.28
C LEU A 273 -15.81 0.26 24.28
N ASP A 274 -16.53 1.33 24.64
CA ASP A 274 -17.95 1.25 24.98
C ASP A 274 -18.81 0.86 23.77
N VAL A 275 -18.43 1.26 22.55
CA VAL A 275 -19.07 0.81 21.30
C VAL A 275 -18.98 -0.70 21.11
N LEU A 276 -17.90 -1.32 21.58
CA LEU A 276 -17.65 -2.75 21.42
C LEU A 276 -18.21 -3.60 22.57
N ASP A 277 -18.65 -2.98 23.68
CA ASP A 277 -18.92 -3.66 24.96
C ASP A 277 -17.74 -4.54 25.37
N MET A 278 -16.53 -3.97 25.32
CA MET A 278 -15.26 -4.67 25.50
C MET A 278 -14.36 -3.94 26.50
N GLU A 279 -13.74 -4.70 27.41
CA GLU A 279 -12.64 -4.24 28.25
C GLU A 279 -11.37 -4.99 27.85
N VAL A 280 -10.27 -4.25 27.77
CA VAL A 280 -8.94 -4.73 27.40
C VAL A 280 -7.98 -4.37 28.52
N GLU A 281 -7.29 -5.38 29.03
CA GLU A 281 -6.20 -5.19 29.98
C GLU A 281 -4.87 -5.11 29.20
N LEU A 282 -4.11 -4.05 29.49
CA LEU A 282 -2.73 -3.89 29.04
C LEU A 282 -1.82 -3.94 30.26
N SER A 283 -0.86 -4.86 30.26
CA SER A 283 0.18 -4.92 31.27
C SER A 283 1.26 -3.87 31.00
N GLU A 284 1.97 -3.42 32.03
CA GLU A 284 3.21 -2.67 31.84
C GLU A 284 4.20 -3.45 30.95
N GLY A 285 4.73 -2.79 29.93
CA GLY A 285 5.59 -3.37 28.91
C GLY A 285 4.86 -4.13 27.80
N GLU A 286 3.53 -4.23 27.84
CA GLU A 286 2.76 -4.93 26.82
C GLU A 286 2.74 -4.14 25.49
N PHE A 287 3.03 -4.84 24.38
CA PHE A 287 3.11 -4.26 23.05
C PHE A 287 1.84 -4.53 22.24
N ILE A 288 1.27 -3.46 21.68
CA ILE A 288 0.18 -3.53 20.71
C ILE A 288 0.79 -3.24 19.34
N ARG A 289 0.87 -4.26 18.49
CA ARG A 289 1.38 -4.13 17.14
C ARG A 289 0.38 -3.37 16.26
N THR A 290 0.84 -2.34 15.57
CA THR A 290 0.02 -1.56 14.62
C THR A 290 0.38 -1.86 13.17
N GLU A 291 1.64 -2.18 12.91
CA GLU A 291 2.13 -2.40 11.55
C GLU A 291 3.39 -3.27 11.55
N ILE A 292 3.54 -4.09 10.52
CA ILE A 292 4.85 -4.65 10.14
C ILE A 292 5.24 -4.04 8.80
N SER A 293 6.53 -3.92 8.54
CA SER A 293 7.02 -3.59 7.20
C SER A 293 8.17 -4.50 6.83
N ARG A 294 7.88 -5.53 6.05
CA ARG A 294 8.84 -6.54 5.61
C ARG A 294 9.88 -5.97 4.66
N LYS A 295 11.10 -6.48 4.82
CA LYS A 295 12.26 -6.16 4.01
C LYS A 295 12.71 -7.44 3.32
N PHE A 296 12.90 -7.37 2.02
CA PHE A 296 13.03 -8.55 1.18
C PHE A 296 14.47 -8.77 0.72
N THR A 297 14.89 -10.02 0.69
CA THR A 297 16.05 -10.48 -0.08
C THR A 297 15.59 -10.94 -1.46
N LEU A 298 16.49 -10.94 -2.46
CA LEU A 298 16.14 -11.42 -3.81
C LEU A 298 15.59 -12.86 -3.81
N PRO A 299 16.16 -13.82 -3.04
CA PRO A 299 15.58 -15.16 -2.95
C PRO A 299 14.16 -15.19 -2.36
N GLU A 300 13.84 -14.32 -1.39
CA GLU A 300 12.48 -14.21 -0.84
C GLU A 300 11.49 -13.64 -1.85
N ILE A 301 11.91 -12.67 -2.68
CA ILE A 301 11.08 -12.13 -3.78
C ILE A 301 10.79 -13.23 -4.80
N ASP A 302 11.82 -13.96 -5.22
CA ASP A 302 11.68 -15.08 -6.15
C ASP A 302 10.76 -16.18 -5.58
N GLN A 303 10.88 -16.48 -4.29
CA GLN A 303 10.01 -17.44 -3.61
C GLN A 303 8.57 -16.96 -3.58
N LEU A 304 8.34 -15.71 -3.19
CA LEU A 304 7.01 -15.10 -3.16
C LEU A 304 6.34 -15.13 -4.54
N ALA A 305 7.09 -14.81 -5.61
CA ALA A 305 6.61 -14.91 -6.98
C ALA A 305 6.21 -16.35 -7.34
N ARG A 306 7.12 -17.32 -7.12
CA ARG A 306 6.87 -18.74 -7.43
C ARG A 306 5.67 -19.31 -6.69
N GLU A 307 5.58 -19.08 -5.38
CA GLU A 307 4.49 -19.60 -4.56
C GLU A 307 3.13 -18.98 -4.92
N SER A 308 3.16 -17.81 -5.57
CA SER A 308 1.98 -17.12 -6.08
C SER A 308 1.59 -17.50 -7.52
N GLY A 309 2.33 -18.42 -8.16
CA GLY A 309 2.09 -18.82 -9.55
C GLY A 309 2.56 -17.79 -10.57
N MET A 310 3.64 -17.07 -10.23
CA MET A 310 4.32 -16.09 -11.08
C MET A 310 5.82 -16.36 -11.10
N LYS A 311 6.53 -15.67 -11.99
CA LYS A 311 7.99 -15.66 -12.05
C LYS A 311 8.50 -14.24 -12.23
N VAL A 312 9.62 -13.92 -11.61
CA VAL A 312 10.34 -12.67 -11.88
C VAL A 312 10.92 -12.75 -13.30
N VAL A 313 10.59 -11.79 -14.15
CA VAL A 313 11.11 -11.67 -15.53
C VAL A 313 12.07 -10.51 -15.70
N ASN A 314 12.00 -9.50 -14.83
CA ASN A 314 12.98 -8.43 -14.78
C ASN A 314 13.05 -7.80 -13.39
N GLN A 315 14.20 -7.21 -13.05
CA GLN A 315 14.41 -6.48 -11.79
C GLN A 315 15.30 -5.27 -12.02
N TRP A 316 14.92 -4.16 -11.40
CA TRP A 316 15.76 -2.98 -11.29
C TRP A 316 15.83 -2.50 -9.85
N PHE A 317 16.91 -1.81 -9.52
CA PHE A 317 17.21 -1.32 -8.18
C PHE A 317 17.62 0.14 -8.26
N ASP A 318 17.39 0.90 -7.20
CA ASP A 318 17.94 2.24 -7.08
C ASP A 318 19.48 2.15 -6.94
N SER A 319 20.17 3.26 -7.19
CA SER A 319 21.63 3.36 -7.15
C SER A 319 22.25 2.93 -5.82
N LYS A 320 21.48 2.97 -4.73
CA LYS A 320 21.90 2.53 -3.38
C LYS A 320 21.44 1.12 -3.02
N ASN A 321 20.80 0.39 -3.93
CA ASN A 321 20.24 -0.96 -3.70
C ASN A 321 19.33 -1.04 -2.46
N ARG A 322 18.53 0.00 -2.25
CA ARG A 322 17.58 0.12 -1.15
C ARG A 322 16.22 -0.50 -1.49
N LEU A 323 15.76 -0.33 -2.72
CA LEU A 323 14.44 -0.76 -3.19
C LEU A 323 14.59 -1.51 -4.51
N GLY A 324 13.72 -2.51 -4.71
CA GLY A 324 13.62 -3.24 -5.98
C GLY A 324 12.27 -3.02 -6.65
N VAL A 325 12.29 -2.77 -7.97
CA VAL A 325 11.12 -2.87 -8.85
C VAL A 325 11.20 -4.20 -9.57
N ASN A 326 10.24 -5.08 -9.29
CA ASN A 326 10.22 -6.45 -9.78
C ASN A 326 9.08 -6.62 -10.77
N ILE A 327 9.40 -7.02 -12.00
CA ILE A 327 8.39 -7.34 -13.01
C ILE A 327 8.15 -8.83 -12.99
N LEU A 328 6.92 -9.22 -12.66
CA LEU A 328 6.49 -10.60 -12.59
C LEU A 328 5.56 -10.93 -13.76
N ALA A 329 5.71 -12.13 -14.30
CA ALA A 329 4.79 -12.68 -15.30
C ALA A 329 4.05 -13.90 -14.72
N PRO A 330 2.77 -14.12 -15.06
CA PRO A 330 2.06 -15.32 -14.67
C PRO A 330 2.74 -16.57 -15.23
N THR A 331 2.82 -17.63 -14.44
CA THR A 331 3.24 -18.95 -14.91
C THR A 331 2.02 -19.72 -15.40
N ASN A 332 2.19 -20.43 -16.53
CA ASN A 332 1.16 -21.30 -17.12
C ASN A 332 0.72 -22.41 -16.17
#